data_AF-A0A7C1VUK6-F1
#
_entry.id   AF-A0A7C1VUK6-F1
#
_cell.length_a   1.000
_cell.length_b   1.000
_cell.length_c   1.000
_cell.angle_alpha   90.00
_cell.angle_beta   90.00
_cell.angle_gamma   90.00
#
_symmetry.space_group_name_H-M   'P 1'
#
loop_
_entity.id
_entity.type
_entity.pdbx_description
1 polymer ?
#
loop_
_entity_poly.entity_id
_entity_poly.type
_entity_poly.pdbx_seq_one_letter_code
_entity_poly.pdbx_strand_id
1 'polypeptide(L)' 'FVTALYIIGEEKQAERISLIYKWSQHFIDLNKRFLEVYRSASTRDEIIEFMKSV' A
#
# COMPACT_ATOMS: atom_id res chain seq x y z
N PHE A 1 6.97 -6.43 2.62
CA PHE A 1 6.72 -6.88 1.23
C PHE A 1 5.33 -6.53 0.74
N VAL A 2 4.24 -6.81 1.47
CA VAL A 2 2.84 -6.46 1.08
C VAL A 2 2.70 -5.02 0.59
N THR A 3 3.14 -4.04 1.38
CA THR A 3 3.10 -2.60 1.01
C THR A 3 3.86 -2.29 -0.27
N ALA A 4 5.10 -2.77 -0.39
CA ALA A 4 5.93 -2.50 -1.56
C ALA A 4 5.29 -3.05 -2.84
N LEU A 5 4.78 -4.29 -2.78
CA LEU A 5 4.07 -4.92 -3.89
C LEU A 5 2.80 -4.15 -4.26
N TYR A 6 2.04 -3.69 -3.26
CA TYR A 6 0.85 -2.88 -3.51
C TYR A 6 1.19 -1.57 -4.24
N ILE A 7 2.19 -0.84 -3.75
CA ILE A 7 2.61 0.46 -4.31
C ILE A 7 3.09 0.32 -5.76
N ILE A 8 3.82 -0.75 -6.10
CA ILE A 8 4.29 -0.97 -7.48
C ILE A 8 3.22 -1.61 -8.39
N GLY A 9 1.99 -1.81 -7.90
CA GLY A 9 0.87 -2.34 -8.69
C GLY A 9 0.72 -3.86 -8.70
N GLU A 10 1.55 -4.60 -7.95
CA GLU A 10 1.51 -6.06 -7.79
C GLU A 10 0.50 -6.51 -6.72
N GLU A 11 -0.72 -5.96 -6.78
CA GLU A 11 -1.77 -6.15 -5.77
C GLU A 11 -2.13 -7.64 -5.55
N LYS A 12 -2.20 -8.44 -6.62
CA LYS A 12 -2.45 -9.89 -6.51
C LYS A 12 -1.33 -10.63 -5.76
N GLN A 13 -0.08 -10.16 -5.86
CA GLN A 13 1.03 -10.74 -5.09
C GLN A 13 0.95 -10.29 -3.63
N ALA A 14 0.61 -9.01 -3.40
CA ALA A 14 0.39 -8.47 -2.07
C ALA A 14 -0.72 -9.24 -1.32
N GLU A 15 -1.84 -9.54 -2.00
CA GLU A 15 -2.95 -10.37 -1.48
C GLU A 15 -2.50 -11.80 -1.18
N ARG A 16 -1.75 -12.46 -2.08
CA ARG A 16 -1.27 -13.82 -1.80
C ARG A 16 -0.36 -13.87 -0.57
N ILE A 17 0.52 -12.89 -0.41
CA ILE A 17 1.42 -12.80 0.75
C ILE A 17 0.65 -12.41 2.02
N SER A 18 -0.41 -11.60 1.93
CA SER A 18 -1.22 -11.21 3.10
C SER A 18 -2.00 -12.37 3.71
N LEU A 19 -2.11 -13.51 3.04
CA LEU A 19 -2.75 -14.71 3.59
C LEU A 19 -1.87 -15.49 4.59
N ILE A 20 -0.56 -15.21 4.65
CA ILE A 20 0.37 -15.90 5.57
C ILE A 20 -0.01 -15.63 7.03
N TYR A 21 -0.44 -14.40 7.33
CA TYR A 21 -0.87 -14.01 8.67
C TYR A 21 -2.31 -13.51 8.66
N LYS A 22 -3.10 -13.92 9.65
CA LYS A 22 -4.52 -13.52 9.74
C LYS A 22 -4.72 -11.99 9.81
N TRP A 23 -3.76 -11.27 10.38
CA TRP A 23 -3.83 -9.81 10.55
C TRP A 23 -3.38 -9.04 9.30
N SER A 24 -2.66 -9.65 8.36
CA SER A 24 -2.12 -8.89 7.22
C SER A 24 -3.18 -8.47 6.21
N GLN A 25 -4.31 -9.16 6.13
CA GLN A 25 -5.45 -8.65 5.35
C GLN A 25 -6.01 -7.36 5.97
N HIS A 26 -6.17 -7.35 7.29
CA HIS A 26 -6.62 -6.16 8.02
C HIS A 26 -5.63 -4.99 7.89
N PHE A 27 -4.32 -5.26 7.79
CA PHE A 27 -3.33 -4.23 7.48
C PHE A 27 -3.60 -3.52 6.14
N ILE A 28 -3.96 -4.27 5.09
CA ILE A 28 -4.31 -3.69 3.78
C ILE A 28 -5.59 -2.87 3.93
N ASP A 29 -6.62 -3.42 4.56
CA ASP A 29 -7.92 -2.75 4.71
C ASP A 29 -7.80 -1.43 5.49
N LEU A 30 -7.08 -1.44 6.61
CA LEU A 30 -6.84 -0.26 7.45
C LEU A 30 -6.09 0.84 6.71
N ASN A 31 -5.16 0.47 5.82
CA ASN A 31 -4.30 1.42 5.11
C ASN A 31 -4.75 1.69 3.67
N LYS A 32 -5.89 1.15 3.23
CA LYS A 32 -6.30 1.16 1.81
C LYS A 32 -6.22 2.55 1.18
N ARG A 33 -6.74 3.58 1.86
CA ARG A 33 -6.66 4.97 1.38
C ARG A 33 -5.23 5.43 1.12
N PHE A 34 -4.30 5.15 2.04
CA PHE A 34 -2.90 5.55 1.90
C PHE A 34 -2.20 4.76 0.79
N LEU A 35 -2.45 3.45 0.73
CA LEU A 35 -1.86 2.56 -0.27
C LEU A 35 -2.28 2.93 -1.69
N GLU A 36 -3.54 3.32 -1.90
CA GLU A 36 -4.02 3.79 -3.21
C GLU A 36 -3.36 5.10 -3.62
N VAL A 37 -3.21 6.06 -2.69
CA VAL A 37 -2.50 7.32 -2.97
C VAL A 37 -1.05 7.03 -3.37
N TYR A 38 -0.33 6.20 -2.60
CA TYR A 38 1.05 5.85 -2.91
C TYR A 38 1.20 5.09 -4.23
N ARG A 39 0.26 4.22 -4.59
CA ARG A 39 0.25 3.49 -5.86
C ARG A 39 0.00 4.41 -7.05
N SER A 40 -0.85 5.42 -6.87
CA SER A 40 -1.20 6.38 -7.92
C SER A 40 -0.17 7.51 -8.12
N ALA A 41 0.73 7.70 -7.16
CA ALA A 41 1.75 8.74 -7.21
C ALA A 41 2.73 8.48 -8.35
N SER A 42 2.96 9.51 -9.17
CA SER A 42 3.91 9.45 -10.29
C SER A 42 5.34 9.77 -9.85
N THR A 43 5.48 10.47 -8.73
CA THR A 43 6.77 10.92 -8.21
C THR A 43 6.91 10.65 -6.72
N ARG A 44 8.16 10.59 -6.27
CA ARG A 44 8.48 10.53 -4.84
C ARG A 44 7.97 11.77 -4.10
N ASP A 45 8.00 12.94 -4.72
CA ASP A 45 7.66 14.19 -4.05
C ASP A 45 6.16 14.24 -3.71
N GLU A 46 5.28 13.75 -4.58
CA GLU A 46 3.85 13.57 -4.30
C GLU A 46 3.60 12.71 -3.06
N ILE A 47 4.36 11.62 -2.90
CA ILE A 47 4.28 10.74 -1.73
C ILE A 47 4.65 11.52 -0.46
N ILE A 48 5.75 12.26 -0.50
CA ILE A 48 6.26 13.01 0.65
C ILE A 48 5.33 14.17 1.03
N GLU A 49 4.74 14.86 0.04
CA GLU A 49 3.76 15.91 0.29
C GLU A 49 2.51 15.36 0.96
N PHE A 50 1.95 14.26 0.43
CA PHE A 50 0.80 13.61 1.04
C PHE A 50 1.09 13.19 2.48
N MET A 51 2.23 12.55 2.76
CA MET A 51 2.63 12.15 4.12
C MET A 51 2.70 13.30 5.11
N LYS A 52 3.04 14.52 4.67
CA LYS A 52 3.10 15.72 5.54
C LYS A 52 1.72 16.30 5.85
N SER A 53 0.70 15.97 5.05
CA SER A 53 -0.64 16.51 5.14
C SER A 53 -1.60 15.70 6.03
N VAL A 54 -1.13 14.59 6.60
CA VAL A 54 -1.93 13.65 7.42
C VAL A 54 -1.43 13.57 8.84
#